data_AF-A0A6N3A986-F1
#
_entry.id   AF-A0A6N3A986-F1
#
_cell.length_a   1.000
_cell.length_b   1.000
_cell.length_c   1.000
_cell.angle_alpha   90.00
_cell.angle_beta   90.00
_cell.angle_gamma   90.00
#
_symmetry.space_group_name_H-M   'P 1'
#
loop_
_entity.id
_entity.type
_entity.pdbx_description
1 polymer ?
#
loop_
_entity_poly.entity_id
_entity_poly.type
_entity_poly.pdbx_seq_one_letter_code
_entity_poly.pdbx_strand_id
1 'polypeptide(L)'
;MDQKEFLQESYTGEEHGLNSRKEVFRIHYATGAPEYKSVLISLPASVGQIEQVEEYNGIPELRKSRNYECWYVHDFDGLVDCLPPLRSVEELNRIAWALQEVWQSGRYRKRDLAAFLEAELPEDTEAVLRIIEDYQDYELIQKDDYQGELSEYLWKVNRYPFTEGKQRVADFEHLEQEWAFQVGMIKTDYGYVRNHKKPLRRTFEEAKICLYSPIVLLLYEENRSEPVPVVLEGEEKNSYQTIIQKRIGESLEECDPQGLGMYLTNQLLKQKVKAMIPCAEIINGELYMVLHLDLNQPLTELEYQQLVTEWTFQAEHGWGLEFFERTSKVPKGELFAVFWDSGAAANFTIQTEEELFGQFQQRQLS
;
A
#
# COMPACT_ATOMS: atom_id res chain seq x y z
N MET A 1 -22.49 32.46 -5.29
CA MET A 1 -22.69 31.80 -4.00
C MET A 1 -21.42 31.03 -3.76
N ASP A 2 -20.65 31.44 -2.76
CA ASP A 2 -19.32 30.88 -2.50
C ASP A 2 -19.46 29.41 -2.08
N GLN A 3 -18.53 28.51 -2.47
CA GLN A 3 -18.63 27.08 -2.10
C GLN A 3 -18.70 26.89 -0.58
N LYS A 4 -18.14 27.83 0.19
CA LYS A 4 -18.28 27.92 1.64
C LYS A 4 -19.70 28.27 2.11
N GLU A 5 -20.43 29.11 1.39
CA GLU A 5 -21.79 29.52 1.75
C GLU A 5 -22.79 28.38 1.49
N PHE A 6 -22.64 27.63 0.39
CA PHE A 6 -23.51 26.48 0.12
C PHE A 6 -23.32 25.34 1.14
N LEU A 7 -22.08 25.12 1.57
CA LEU A 7 -21.74 24.20 2.65
C LEU A 7 -22.17 24.70 4.04
N GLN A 8 -22.63 25.94 4.20
CA GLN A 8 -23.21 26.42 5.45
C GLN A 8 -24.75 26.42 5.41
N GLU A 9 -25.36 26.75 4.27
CA GLU A 9 -26.82 26.81 4.13
C GLU A 9 -27.48 25.43 4.02
N SER A 10 -26.75 24.40 3.57
CA SER A 10 -27.22 23.00 3.60
C SER A 10 -27.27 22.37 5.00
N TYR A 11 -26.75 23.07 6.03
CA TYR A 11 -26.76 22.61 7.43
C TYR A 11 -27.91 23.17 8.26
N THR A 12 -28.84 23.92 7.68
CA THR A 12 -29.95 24.52 8.42
C THR A 12 -31.29 24.12 7.82
N GLY A 13 -31.73 22.90 8.13
CA GLY A 13 -33.08 22.46 7.83
C GLY A 13 -33.29 21.00 8.19
N GLU A 14 -33.83 20.77 9.39
CA GLU A 14 -34.37 19.50 9.89
C GLU A 14 -33.36 18.42 10.28
N GLU A 15 -32.86 18.49 11.52
CA GLU A 15 -32.81 17.35 12.47
C GLU A 15 -32.19 17.83 13.80
N HIS A 16 -33.05 18.29 14.71
CA HIS A 16 -32.67 18.69 16.08
C HIS A 16 -32.29 17.49 16.99
N GLY A 17 -31.56 16.50 16.45
CA GLY A 17 -30.92 15.39 17.15
C GLY A 17 -29.43 15.18 16.83
N LEU A 18 -28.83 15.98 15.94
CA LEU A 18 -27.55 15.70 15.26
C LEU A 18 -26.29 16.39 15.83
N ASN A 19 -26.30 16.77 17.10
CA ASN A 19 -25.24 17.64 17.67
C ASN A 19 -23.95 16.89 18.12
N SER A 20 -23.57 15.76 17.52
CA SER A 20 -22.37 15.00 17.94
C SER A 20 -21.70 14.09 16.90
N ARG A 21 -21.98 14.25 15.60
CA ARG A 21 -21.37 13.40 14.57
C ARG A 21 -19.94 13.83 14.30
N LYS A 22 -19.00 12.90 14.34
CA LYS A 22 -17.59 13.17 14.09
C LYS A 22 -17.22 12.85 12.64
N GLU A 23 -16.50 13.76 11.99
CA GLU A 23 -15.90 13.48 10.68
C GLU A 23 -14.82 12.39 10.87
N VAL A 24 -14.91 11.33 10.06
CA VAL A 24 -13.99 10.18 10.03
C VAL A 24 -13.09 10.25 8.82
N PHE A 25 -13.68 10.44 7.64
CA PHE A 25 -12.92 10.65 6.41
C PHE A 25 -13.33 11.97 5.78
N ARG A 26 -12.39 12.60 5.11
CA ARG A 26 -12.65 13.75 4.26
C ARG A 26 -12.13 13.42 2.89
N ILE A 27 -13.02 13.28 1.91
CA ILE A 27 -12.65 12.94 0.55
C ILE A 27 -12.70 14.18 -0.33
N HIS A 28 -11.69 14.33 -1.17
CA HIS A 28 -11.63 15.31 -2.24
C HIS A 28 -11.73 14.56 -3.56
N TYR A 29 -12.79 14.84 -4.31
CA TYR A 29 -13.03 14.28 -5.62
C TYR A 29 -12.83 15.36 -6.68
N ALA A 30 -12.00 15.08 -7.67
CA ALA A 30 -11.73 15.99 -8.78
C ALA A 30 -11.93 15.30 -10.15
N THR A 31 -12.60 15.97 -11.09
CA THR A 31 -12.72 15.53 -12.49
C THR A 31 -11.68 16.21 -13.38
N GLY A 32 -11.21 15.48 -14.38
CA GLY A 32 -10.34 16.02 -15.43
C GLY A 32 -11.09 16.81 -16.51
N ALA A 33 -10.33 17.32 -17.49
CA ALA A 33 -10.85 18.04 -18.64
C ALA A 33 -11.99 17.27 -19.38
N PRO A 34 -12.97 17.97 -19.97
CA PRO A 34 -13.01 19.41 -20.24
C PRO A 34 -13.59 20.27 -19.10
N GLU A 35 -14.31 19.68 -18.15
CA GLU A 35 -14.86 20.39 -16.99
C GLU A 35 -14.18 19.92 -15.71
N TYR A 36 -13.27 20.75 -15.20
CA TYR A 36 -12.68 20.53 -13.89
C TYR A 36 -13.71 20.84 -12.81
N LYS A 37 -14.12 19.80 -12.07
CA LYS A 37 -15.00 19.93 -10.92
C LYS A 37 -14.27 19.36 -9.73
N SER A 38 -14.28 20.09 -8.62
CA SER A 38 -13.65 19.68 -7.37
C SER A 38 -14.69 19.79 -6.26
N VAL A 39 -14.82 18.72 -5.48
CA VAL A 39 -15.79 18.58 -4.42
C VAL A 39 -15.13 17.97 -3.20
N LEU A 40 -15.43 18.54 -2.04
CA LEU A 40 -15.02 18.02 -0.73
C LEU A 40 -16.23 17.42 -0.03
N ILE A 41 -16.10 16.20 0.51
CA ILE A 41 -17.19 15.50 1.21
C ILE A 41 -16.65 14.95 2.52
N SER A 42 -17.33 15.28 3.61
CA SER A 42 -17.08 14.73 4.93
C SER A 42 -17.88 13.44 5.11
N LEU A 43 -17.20 12.38 5.50
CA LEU A 43 -17.79 11.08 5.82
C LEU A 43 -17.74 10.85 7.35
N PRO A 44 -18.78 10.25 7.93
CA PRO A 44 -19.89 9.69 7.20
C PRO A 44 -20.88 10.80 6.74
N ALA A 45 -21.65 10.52 5.69
CA ALA A 45 -22.71 11.37 5.13
C ALA A 45 -24.00 10.54 4.95
N SER A 46 -25.16 11.18 4.95
CA SER A 46 -26.42 10.51 4.59
C SER A 46 -26.47 10.27 3.08
N VAL A 47 -27.31 9.32 2.65
CA VAL A 47 -27.48 9.04 1.21
C VAL A 47 -27.95 10.29 0.46
N GLY A 48 -28.92 11.02 1.03
CA GLY A 48 -29.40 12.27 0.45
C GLY A 48 -28.35 13.37 0.35
N GLN A 49 -27.41 13.46 1.31
CA GLN A 49 -26.28 14.40 1.22
C GLN A 49 -25.36 14.07 0.04
N ILE A 50 -25.05 12.79 -0.17
CA ILE A 50 -24.19 12.37 -1.30
C ILE A 50 -24.93 12.59 -2.63
N GLU A 51 -26.24 12.27 -2.70
CA GLU A 51 -27.06 12.48 -3.91
C GLU A 51 -27.16 13.96 -4.28
N GLN A 52 -27.35 14.85 -3.31
CA GLN A 52 -27.33 16.29 -3.56
C GLN A 52 -25.99 16.76 -4.13
N VAL A 53 -24.88 16.20 -3.63
CA VAL A 53 -23.55 16.48 -4.14
C VAL A 53 -23.37 15.94 -5.57
N GLU A 54 -23.84 14.73 -5.86
CA GLU A 54 -23.85 14.14 -7.21
C GLU A 54 -24.61 15.03 -8.20
N GLU A 55 -25.82 15.47 -7.84
CA GLU A 55 -26.70 16.29 -8.67
C GLU A 55 -26.14 17.70 -8.89
N TYR A 56 -25.77 18.40 -7.81
CA TYR A 56 -25.32 19.79 -7.88
C TYR A 56 -24.02 19.95 -8.67
N ASN A 57 -23.13 18.95 -8.56
CA ASN A 57 -21.84 18.97 -9.25
C ASN A 57 -21.88 18.20 -10.57
N GLY A 58 -22.98 17.53 -10.93
CA GLY A 58 -23.06 16.72 -12.15
C GLY A 58 -21.96 15.66 -12.21
N ILE A 59 -21.77 14.93 -11.11
CA ILE A 59 -20.83 13.81 -10.97
C ILE A 59 -21.67 12.55 -10.74
N PRO A 60 -22.22 11.95 -11.81
CA PRO A 60 -22.97 10.72 -11.66
C PRO A 60 -22.06 9.60 -11.12
N GLU A 61 -22.58 8.76 -10.25
CA GLU A 61 -21.89 7.59 -9.67
C GLU A 61 -20.72 7.87 -8.70
N LEU A 62 -20.67 9.06 -8.08
CA LEU A 62 -19.70 9.41 -7.04
C LEU A 62 -19.62 8.32 -5.94
N ARG A 63 -20.75 7.75 -5.53
CA ARG A 63 -20.80 6.64 -4.56
C ARG A 63 -19.93 5.45 -4.94
N LYS A 64 -19.84 5.12 -6.23
CA LYS A 64 -19.05 3.99 -6.76
C LYS A 64 -17.61 4.38 -7.07
N SER A 65 -17.30 5.68 -7.07
CA SER A 65 -15.96 6.16 -7.37
C SER A 65 -14.95 5.67 -6.35
N ARG A 66 -13.78 5.26 -6.86
CA ARG A 66 -12.57 4.92 -6.09
C ARG A 66 -11.45 5.95 -6.29
N ASN A 67 -11.68 6.92 -7.18
CA ASN A 67 -10.70 7.93 -7.55
C ASN A 67 -10.99 9.20 -6.76
N TYR A 68 -10.44 9.27 -5.56
CA TYR A 68 -10.52 10.42 -4.68
C TYR A 68 -9.23 10.51 -3.85
N GLU A 69 -8.98 11.68 -3.30
CA GLU A 69 -7.91 11.90 -2.34
C GLU A 69 -8.50 11.99 -0.94
N CYS A 70 -7.88 11.37 0.05
CA CYS A 70 -8.26 11.53 1.44
C CYS A 70 -7.45 12.66 2.09
N TRP A 71 -8.16 13.61 2.67
CA TRP A 71 -7.57 14.75 3.37
C TRP A 71 -7.52 14.51 4.88
N TYR A 72 -6.59 15.19 5.53
CA TYR A 72 -6.34 15.09 6.97
C TYR A 72 -7.61 15.31 7.81
N VAL A 73 -7.86 14.37 8.71
CA VAL A 73 -8.90 14.44 9.75
C VAL A 73 -8.25 14.09 11.08
N HIS A 74 -8.15 15.05 12.01
CA HIS A 74 -7.30 14.97 13.21
C HIS A 74 -7.33 13.61 13.94
N ASP A 75 -8.52 13.06 14.21
CA ASP A 75 -8.67 11.86 15.05
C ASP A 75 -8.66 10.54 14.28
N PHE A 76 -8.67 10.61 12.94
CA PHE A 76 -8.79 9.46 12.03
C PHE A 76 -7.76 9.51 10.88
N ASP A 77 -6.81 10.43 10.95
CA ASP A 77 -5.76 10.61 9.94
C ASP A 77 -5.02 9.31 9.67
N GLY A 78 -4.64 9.03 8.43
CA GLY A 78 -3.97 7.77 8.02
C GLY A 78 -4.76 6.48 8.26
N LEU A 79 -6.03 6.53 8.67
CA LEU A 79 -6.86 5.33 8.82
C LEU A 79 -7.10 4.64 7.48
N VAL A 80 -7.19 5.42 6.40
CA VAL A 80 -7.37 4.90 5.03
C VAL A 80 -6.23 3.96 4.63
N ASP A 81 -5.01 4.25 5.07
CA ASP A 81 -3.84 3.40 4.81
C ASP A 81 -3.90 2.07 5.56
N CYS A 82 -4.74 1.96 6.59
CA CYS A 82 -4.97 0.72 7.35
C CYS A 82 -6.19 -0.07 6.84
N LEU A 83 -6.87 0.41 5.80
CA LEU A 83 -8.00 -0.26 5.18
C LEU A 83 -7.57 -1.05 3.94
N PRO A 84 -8.38 -2.04 3.51
CA PRO A 84 -8.14 -2.70 2.24
C PRO A 84 -8.23 -1.65 1.12
N PRO A 85 -7.34 -1.66 0.12
CA PRO A 85 -7.15 -0.51 -0.74
C PRO A 85 -8.29 -0.27 -1.74
N LEU A 86 -8.32 0.93 -2.34
CA LEU A 86 -9.23 1.31 -3.42
C LEU A 86 -10.72 1.11 -3.08
N ARG A 87 -11.13 1.49 -1.86
CA ARG A 87 -12.55 1.46 -1.47
C ARG A 87 -13.36 2.49 -2.26
N SER A 88 -14.62 2.20 -2.53
CA SER A 88 -15.52 3.24 -3.07
C SER A 88 -15.90 4.25 -1.99
N VAL A 89 -16.41 5.41 -2.42
CA VAL A 89 -16.99 6.42 -1.50
C VAL A 89 -18.08 5.81 -0.61
N GLU A 90 -18.92 4.93 -1.16
CA GLU A 90 -19.97 4.23 -0.42
C GLU A 90 -19.39 3.28 0.65
N GLU A 91 -18.34 2.52 0.30
CA GLU A 91 -17.67 1.62 1.24
C GLU A 91 -17.01 2.39 2.39
N LEU A 92 -16.29 3.48 2.09
CA LEU A 92 -15.75 4.36 3.12
C LEU A 92 -16.84 4.97 4.00
N ASN A 93 -17.97 5.36 3.41
CA ASN A 93 -19.08 5.92 4.16
C ASN A 93 -19.68 4.91 5.16
N ARG A 94 -19.81 3.64 4.76
CA ARG A 94 -20.25 2.56 5.65
C ARG A 94 -19.28 2.32 6.81
N ILE A 95 -17.98 2.29 6.51
CA ILE A 95 -16.93 2.15 7.54
C ILE A 95 -16.98 3.34 8.51
N ALA A 96 -17.11 4.57 7.99
CA ALA A 96 -17.22 5.76 8.81
C ALA A 96 -18.45 5.73 9.72
N TRP A 97 -19.58 5.22 9.24
CA TRP A 97 -20.78 5.01 10.06
C TRP A 97 -20.55 4.00 11.19
N ALA A 98 -19.98 2.83 10.89
CA ALA A 98 -19.66 1.84 11.93
C ALA A 98 -18.71 2.38 13.00
N LEU A 99 -17.76 3.24 12.59
CA LEU A 99 -16.83 3.89 13.51
C LEU A 99 -17.50 4.94 14.41
N GLN A 100 -18.64 5.51 14.04
CA GLN A 100 -19.37 6.43 14.93
C GLN A 100 -19.76 5.73 16.22
N GLU A 101 -20.27 4.50 16.13
CA GLU A 101 -20.73 3.73 17.30
C GLU A 101 -19.57 3.44 18.26
N VAL A 102 -18.43 2.98 17.73
CA VAL A 102 -17.21 2.74 18.52
C VAL A 102 -16.68 4.03 19.13
N TRP A 103 -16.70 5.12 18.37
CA TRP A 103 -16.25 6.43 18.86
C TRP A 103 -17.15 6.98 19.97
N GLN A 104 -18.48 6.93 19.80
CA GLN A 104 -19.45 7.37 20.80
C GLN A 104 -19.38 6.58 22.11
N SER A 105 -18.96 5.31 22.06
CA SER A 105 -18.70 4.50 23.26
C SER A 105 -17.51 5.01 24.10
N GLY A 106 -16.69 5.92 23.56
CA GLY A 106 -15.50 6.47 24.21
C GLY A 106 -14.30 5.53 24.25
N ARG A 107 -14.39 4.37 23.60
CA ARG A 107 -13.35 3.33 23.60
C ARG A 107 -12.43 3.37 22.39
N TYR A 108 -12.79 4.14 21.36
CA TYR A 108 -12.00 4.24 20.13
C TYR A 108 -10.58 4.76 20.38
N ARG A 109 -9.61 4.01 19.86
CA ARG A 109 -8.22 4.42 19.68
C ARG A 109 -7.78 4.02 18.28
N LYS A 110 -7.24 4.98 17.52
CA LYS A 110 -6.72 4.75 16.16
C LYS A 110 -5.71 3.60 16.13
N ARG A 111 -4.73 3.61 17.04
CA ARG A 111 -3.68 2.60 17.15
C ARG A 111 -4.24 1.19 17.30
N ASP A 112 -5.24 1.04 18.18
CA ASP A 112 -5.87 -0.25 18.45
C ASP A 112 -6.59 -0.75 17.19
N LEU A 113 -7.38 0.10 16.52
CA LEU A 113 -8.05 -0.28 15.27
C LEU A 113 -7.05 -0.69 14.17
N ALA A 114 -5.99 0.09 13.98
CA ALA A 114 -4.94 -0.22 13.00
C ALA A 114 -4.30 -1.58 13.29
N ALA A 115 -4.00 -1.87 14.55
CA ALA A 115 -3.48 -3.17 14.95
C ALA A 115 -4.49 -4.31 14.69
N PHE A 116 -5.78 -4.10 14.94
CA PHE A 116 -6.80 -5.13 14.73
C PHE A 116 -6.99 -5.45 13.24
N LEU A 117 -7.02 -4.40 12.40
CA LEU A 117 -7.08 -4.54 10.94
C LEU A 117 -5.82 -5.23 10.40
N GLU A 118 -4.65 -4.83 10.88
CA GLU A 118 -3.39 -5.48 10.51
C GLU A 118 -3.40 -6.96 10.92
N ALA A 119 -3.87 -7.29 12.13
CA ALA A 119 -3.89 -8.66 12.63
C ALA A 119 -4.75 -9.61 11.77
N GLU A 120 -5.93 -9.18 11.35
CA GLU A 120 -6.86 -10.00 10.55
C GLU A 120 -6.66 -9.89 9.03
N LEU A 121 -5.97 -8.85 8.54
CA LEU A 121 -5.77 -8.58 7.10
C LEU A 121 -7.08 -8.70 6.30
N PRO A 122 -8.13 -7.92 6.63
CA PRO A 122 -9.40 -7.99 5.92
C PRO A 122 -9.19 -7.68 4.43
N GLU A 123 -9.88 -8.39 3.54
CA GLU A 123 -9.80 -8.19 2.09
C GLU A 123 -10.92 -7.26 1.58
N ASP A 124 -12.07 -7.30 2.25
CA ASP A 124 -13.29 -6.62 1.85
C ASP A 124 -13.87 -5.73 2.96
N THR A 125 -14.81 -4.88 2.55
CA THR A 125 -15.50 -3.93 3.43
C THR A 125 -16.31 -4.65 4.52
N GLU A 126 -16.87 -5.83 4.26
CA GLU A 126 -17.65 -6.57 5.26
C GLU A 126 -16.75 -7.13 6.36
N ALA A 127 -15.55 -7.58 6.02
CA ALA A 127 -14.54 -8.02 6.99
C ALA A 127 -14.09 -6.87 7.89
N VAL A 128 -13.86 -5.69 7.31
CA VAL A 128 -13.58 -4.46 8.07
C VAL A 128 -14.71 -4.12 9.04
N LEU A 129 -15.96 -4.14 8.56
CA LEU A 129 -17.12 -3.84 9.40
C LEU A 129 -17.26 -4.82 10.56
N ARG A 130 -17.05 -6.13 10.33
CA ARG A 130 -17.03 -7.14 11.40
C ARG A 130 -15.98 -6.85 12.47
N ILE A 131 -14.77 -6.44 12.08
CA ILE A 131 -13.71 -6.07 13.04
C ILE A 131 -14.13 -4.85 13.87
N ILE A 132 -14.80 -3.87 13.26
CA ILE A 132 -15.30 -2.67 13.95
C ILE A 132 -16.46 -3.02 14.90
N GLU A 133 -17.37 -3.92 14.48
CA GLU A 133 -18.47 -4.42 15.32
C GLU A 133 -17.95 -5.18 16.54
N ASP A 134 -16.95 -6.04 16.33
CA ASP A 134 -16.31 -6.85 17.37
C ASP A 134 -15.20 -6.08 18.13
N TYR A 135 -15.05 -4.76 17.93
CA TYR A 135 -13.92 -3.97 18.44
C TYR A 135 -13.62 -4.20 19.94
N GLN A 136 -14.65 -4.41 20.74
CA GLN A 136 -14.55 -4.61 22.19
C GLN A 136 -14.01 -5.97 22.61
N ASP A 137 -14.01 -6.93 21.69
CA ASP A 137 -13.49 -8.26 21.93
C ASP A 137 -12.00 -8.36 21.62
N TYR A 138 -11.42 -7.34 21.00
CA TYR A 138 -9.98 -7.28 20.75
C TYR A 138 -9.23 -6.60 21.89
N GLU A 139 -7.99 -7.03 22.06
CA GLU A 139 -7.03 -6.41 22.95
C GLU A 139 -5.68 -6.32 22.26
N LEU A 140 -5.10 -5.12 22.26
CA LEU A 140 -3.73 -4.86 21.85
C LEU A 140 -2.83 -4.93 23.09
N ILE A 141 -1.92 -5.89 23.11
CA ILE A 141 -0.88 -6.04 24.12
C ILE A 141 0.36 -5.31 23.60
N GLN A 142 0.69 -4.18 24.22
CA GLN A 142 1.71 -3.28 23.69
C GLN A 142 3.11 -3.81 23.97
N LYS A 143 4.06 -3.43 23.10
CA LYS A 143 5.47 -3.81 23.24
C LYS A 143 6.07 -3.39 24.58
N ASP A 144 5.62 -2.26 25.14
CA ASP A 144 6.09 -1.77 26.44
C ASP A 144 5.50 -2.56 27.63
N ASP A 145 4.38 -3.28 27.43
CA ASP A 145 3.72 -4.09 28.47
C ASP A 145 4.48 -5.39 28.77
N TYR A 146 5.37 -5.80 27.87
CA TYR A 146 6.29 -6.93 28.05
C TYR A 146 7.74 -6.43 27.95
N GLN A 147 8.34 -6.07 29.09
CA GLN A 147 9.77 -5.76 29.17
C GLN A 147 10.60 -7.04 29.02
N GLY A 148 10.75 -7.53 27.79
CA GLY A 148 11.44 -8.78 27.45
C GLY A 148 10.76 -9.52 26.30
N GLU A 149 10.97 -10.82 26.22
CA GLU A 149 10.21 -11.69 25.31
C GLU A 149 8.73 -11.77 25.75
N LEU A 150 7.79 -11.81 24.80
CA LEU A 150 6.35 -12.03 25.05
C LEU A 150 6.13 -13.27 25.94
N SER A 151 7.04 -14.23 25.86
CA SER A 151 7.13 -15.44 26.67
C SER A 151 7.02 -15.14 28.19
N GLU A 152 7.71 -14.11 28.69
CA GLU A 152 7.69 -13.74 30.11
C GLU A 152 6.38 -13.10 30.54
N TYR A 153 5.76 -12.30 29.67
CA TYR A 153 4.45 -11.71 29.94
C TYR A 153 3.35 -12.78 29.99
N LEU A 154 3.32 -13.68 29.00
CA LEU A 154 2.36 -14.78 28.96
C LEU A 154 2.57 -15.75 30.13
N TRP A 155 3.81 -15.95 30.58
CA TRP A 155 4.12 -16.67 31.82
C TRP A 155 3.48 -16.00 33.03
N LYS A 156 3.73 -14.69 33.23
CA LYS A 156 3.25 -13.93 34.40
C LYS A 156 1.72 -13.85 34.46
N VAL A 157 1.05 -13.77 33.31
CA VAL A 157 -0.42 -13.68 33.22
C VAL A 157 -1.10 -15.08 33.24
N ASN A 158 -0.34 -16.15 33.00
CA ASN A 158 -0.54 -17.54 33.42
C ASN A 158 -1.73 -18.32 32.81
N ARG A 159 -1.49 -19.25 31.83
CA ARG A 159 -2.38 -20.41 31.52
C ARG A 159 -1.79 -21.64 30.76
N TYR A 160 -0.48 -21.82 30.54
CA TYR A 160 0.02 -23.08 29.94
C TYR A 160 1.39 -23.53 30.49
N PRO A 161 1.56 -24.80 30.92
CA PRO A 161 2.83 -25.30 31.44
C PRO A 161 3.85 -25.49 30.31
N PHE A 162 4.99 -24.82 30.44
CA PHE A 162 6.18 -25.01 29.63
C PHE A 162 6.62 -26.49 29.70
N THR A 163 6.72 -27.19 28.55
CA THR A 163 7.47 -28.46 28.52
C THR A 163 8.95 -28.14 28.63
N GLU A 164 9.49 -28.24 29.84
CA GLU A 164 10.93 -28.23 30.10
C GLU A 164 11.62 -29.23 29.16
N GLY A 165 12.34 -28.74 28.16
CA GLY A 165 13.04 -29.59 27.20
C GLY A 165 13.61 -28.90 25.97
N LYS A 166 13.09 -27.73 25.56
CA LYS A 166 13.54 -27.01 24.35
C LYS A 166 14.47 -25.81 24.60
N GLN A 167 15.08 -25.70 25.78
CA GLN A 167 16.01 -24.59 26.11
C GLN A 167 17.40 -24.70 25.45
N ARG A 168 17.65 -25.70 24.60
CA ARG A 168 18.96 -25.86 23.95
C ARG A 168 18.82 -25.55 22.47
N VAL A 169 19.14 -24.30 22.13
CA VAL A 169 19.27 -23.77 20.75
C VAL A 169 17.93 -23.53 20.04
N ALA A 170 17.06 -22.68 20.59
CA ALA A 170 15.87 -22.22 19.88
C ALA A 170 15.95 -20.71 19.66
N ASP A 171 15.72 -20.29 18.42
CA ASP A 171 15.47 -18.90 18.06
C ASP A 171 14.23 -18.42 18.83
N PHE A 172 14.44 -17.49 19.76
CA PHE A 172 13.38 -16.99 20.65
C PHE A 172 12.26 -16.31 19.86
N GLU A 173 12.57 -15.65 18.75
CA GLU A 173 11.53 -15.05 17.90
C GLU A 173 10.65 -16.11 17.23
N HIS A 174 11.26 -17.21 16.77
CA HIS A 174 10.51 -18.32 16.21
C HIS A 174 9.61 -19.00 17.25
N LEU A 175 10.10 -19.15 18.50
CA LEU A 175 9.29 -19.68 19.60
C LEU A 175 8.11 -18.76 19.94
N GLU A 176 8.33 -17.45 20.01
CA GLU A 176 7.27 -16.48 20.25
C GLU A 176 6.19 -16.50 19.17
N GLN A 177 6.58 -16.59 17.89
CA GLN A 177 5.65 -16.68 16.77
C GLN A 177 4.83 -17.98 16.82
N GLU A 178 5.48 -19.12 17.05
CA GLU A 178 4.82 -20.41 17.20
C GLU A 178 3.85 -20.42 18.39
N TRP A 179 4.22 -19.78 19.50
CA TRP A 179 3.34 -19.67 20.66
C TRP A 179 2.15 -18.77 20.40
N ALA A 180 2.38 -17.58 19.84
CA ALA A 180 1.33 -16.67 19.46
C ALA A 180 0.32 -17.37 18.55
N PHE A 181 0.81 -18.14 17.56
CA PHE A 181 -0.03 -18.96 16.69
C PHE A 181 -0.89 -19.98 17.47
N GLN A 182 -0.30 -20.70 18.43
CA GLN A 182 -1.03 -21.68 19.24
C GLN A 182 -2.12 -21.06 20.12
N VAL A 183 -1.87 -19.87 20.67
CA VAL A 183 -2.85 -19.15 21.51
C VAL A 183 -3.82 -18.29 20.71
N GLY A 184 -3.68 -18.22 19.38
CA GLY A 184 -4.52 -17.40 18.51
C GLY A 184 -4.26 -15.91 18.62
N MET A 185 -3.00 -15.54 18.84
CA MET A 185 -2.49 -14.17 18.84
C MET A 185 -1.69 -13.89 17.58
N ILE A 186 -1.74 -12.66 17.09
CA ILE A 186 -1.01 -12.23 15.90
C ILE A 186 -0.10 -11.05 16.27
N LYS A 187 1.17 -11.13 15.87
CA LYS A 187 2.14 -10.03 15.97
C LYS A 187 1.81 -9.01 14.88
N THR A 188 1.78 -7.74 15.26
CA THR A 188 1.60 -6.57 14.39
C THR A 188 2.70 -5.55 14.67
N ASP A 189 2.81 -4.52 13.83
CA ASP A 189 3.75 -3.41 14.04
C ASP A 189 3.46 -2.64 15.35
N TYR A 190 2.26 -2.80 15.91
CA TYR A 190 1.80 -2.11 17.11
C TYR A 190 1.96 -2.92 18.40
N GLY A 191 2.17 -4.25 18.31
CA GLY A 191 2.20 -5.17 19.44
C GLY A 191 1.59 -6.53 19.08
N TYR A 192 1.12 -7.28 20.09
CA TYR A 192 0.35 -8.50 19.83
C TYR A 192 -1.13 -8.24 19.98
N VAL A 193 -1.92 -8.72 19.02
CA VAL A 193 -3.38 -8.64 19.07
C VAL A 193 -3.96 -10.00 19.44
N ARG A 194 -4.93 -9.98 20.34
CA ARG A 194 -5.78 -11.15 20.63
C ARG A 194 -7.24 -10.77 20.54
N ASN A 195 -8.10 -11.76 20.30
CA ASN A 195 -9.54 -11.61 20.42
C ASN A 195 -10.05 -12.58 21.51
N HIS A 196 -10.89 -12.07 22.43
CA HIS A 196 -11.38 -12.79 23.59
C HIS A 196 -12.48 -13.82 23.28
N LYS A 197 -13.13 -13.70 22.12
CA LYS A 197 -14.20 -14.60 21.68
C LYS A 197 -13.73 -15.65 20.67
N LYS A 198 -12.76 -15.32 19.82
CA LYS A 198 -12.24 -16.21 18.78
C LYS A 198 -10.70 -16.13 18.70
N PRO A 199 -9.99 -17.24 18.47
CA PRO A 199 -8.56 -17.19 18.16
C PRO A 199 -8.34 -16.56 16.78
N LEU A 200 -7.36 -15.67 16.68
CA LEU A 200 -6.97 -15.07 15.40
C LEU A 200 -6.09 -16.06 14.61
N ARG A 201 -6.26 -16.09 13.29
CA ARG A 201 -5.51 -16.95 12.39
C ARG A 201 -5.20 -16.21 11.10
N ARG A 202 -3.96 -16.32 10.64
CA ARG A 202 -3.55 -15.93 9.28
C ARG A 202 -3.30 -17.18 8.45
N THR A 203 -3.70 -17.11 7.20
CA THR A 203 -3.31 -18.09 6.18
C THR A 203 -2.10 -17.54 5.45
N PHE A 204 -1.04 -18.34 5.40
CA PHE A 204 0.15 -18.02 4.61
C PHE A 204 0.14 -18.92 3.38
N GLU A 205 0.06 -18.30 2.22
CA GLU A 205 0.14 -18.97 0.93
C GLU A 205 1.15 -18.18 0.10
N GLU A 206 2.43 -18.57 0.22
CA GLU A 206 3.48 -17.82 -0.44
C GLU A 206 3.26 -17.79 -1.96
N ALA A 207 3.37 -16.60 -2.53
CA ALA A 207 3.25 -16.37 -3.96
C ALA A 207 4.42 -15.52 -4.44
N LYS A 208 4.76 -15.67 -5.73
CA LYS A 208 5.77 -14.85 -6.40
C LYS A 208 5.18 -14.28 -7.66
N ILE A 209 5.38 -12.98 -7.87
CA ILE A 209 4.96 -12.29 -9.08
C ILE A 209 6.08 -11.35 -9.54
N CYS A 210 6.08 -11.04 -10.83
CA CYS A 210 7.01 -10.09 -11.43
C CYS A 210 6.25 -8.97 -12.14
N LEU A 211 6.74 -7.75 -11.98
CA LEU A 211 6.30 -6.60 -12.78
C LEU A 211 7.43 -6.17 -13.70
N TYR A 212 7.10 -5.89 -14.96
CA TYR A 212 8.08 -5.60 -16.00
C TYR A 212 7.90 -4.16 -16.48
N SER A 213 8.99 -3.40 -16.55
CA SER A 213 9.02 -2.08 -17.17
C SER A 213 10.18 -1.97 -18.16
N PRO A 214 9.99 -1.26 -19.28
CA PRO A 214 11.09 -1.00 -20.19
C PRO A 214 12.16 -0.17 -19.48
N ILE A 215 13.42 -0.33 -19.90
CA ILE A 215 14.53 0.53 -19.47
C ILE A 215 14.98 1.34 -20.68
N VAL A 216 15.15 2.65 -20.50
CA VAL A 216 15.85 3.50 -21.46
C VAL A 216 17.22 3.83 -20.90
N LEU A 217 18.27 3.60 -21.69
CA LEU A 217 19.65 3.95 -21.33
C LEU A 217 20.11 5.14 -22.16
N LEU A 218 20.59 6.18 -21.47
CA LEU A 218 21.10 7.40 -22.07
C LEU A 218 22.60 7.50 -21.78
N LEU A 219 23.41 7.57 -22.83
CA LEU A 219 24.86 7.70 -22.73
C LEU A 219 25.30 9.10 -23.15
N TYR A 220 25.85 9.86 -22.21
CA TYR A 220 26.54 11.12 -22.48
C TYR A 220 28.02 10.83 -22.73
N GLU A 221 28.40 10.82 -24.01
CA GLU A 221 29.77 10.53 -24.41
C GLU A 221 30.70 11.72 -24.15
N GLU A 222 31.87 11.47 -23.53
CA GLU A 222 32.84 12.54 -23.22
C GLU A 222 33.36 13.28 -24.46
N ASN A 223 33.40 12.58 -25.60
CA ASN A 223 33.97 13.10 -26.84
C ASN A 223 32.94 13.78 -27.76
N ARG A 224 31.68 13.92 -27.32
CA ARG A 224 30.63 14.58 -28.11
C ARG A 224 30.67 16.10 -27.92
N SER A 225 30.58 16.81 -29.03
CA SER A 225 30.49 18.28 -29.06
C SER A 225 29.12 18.82 -28.66
N GLU A 226 28.07 18.01 -28.74
CA GLU A 226 26.70 18.37 -28.37
C GLU A 226 26.31 17.71 -27.04
N PRO A 227 25.64 18.43 -26.11
CA PRO A 227 25.25 17.91 -24.80
C PRO A 227 23.97 17.06 -24.89
N VAL A 228 23.86 16.22 -25.92
CA VAL A 228 22.70 15.36 -26.18
C VAL A 228 23.11 13.91 -25.97
N PRO A 229 22.38 13.13 -25.16
CA PRO A 229 22.71 11.73 -24.95
C PRO A 229 22.45 10.89 -26.21
N VAL A 230 23.14 9.76 -26.28
CA VAL A 230 22.81 8.67 -27.20
C VAL A 230 21.86 7.73 -26.48
N VAL A 231 20.69 7.45 -27.08
CA VAL A 231 19.80 6.40 -26.60
C VAL A 231 20.37 5.05 -27.04
N LEU A 232 20.65 4.17 -26.10
CA LEU A 232 21.21 2.85 -26.40
C LEU A 232 20.11 1.84 -26.73
N GLU A 233 20.35 1.00 -27.73
CA GLU A 233 19.41 -0.02 -28.21
C GLU A 233 20.11 -1.38 -28.40
N GLY A 234 19.32 -2.46 -28.45
CA GLY A 234 19.76 -3.81 -28.77
C GLY A 234 20.93 -4.33 -27.92
N GLU A 235 21.87 -5.02 -28.56
CA GLU A 235 23.01 -5.64 -27.89
C GLU A 235 23.90 -4.65 -27.13
N GLU A 236 24.03 -3.40 -27.61
CA GLU A 236 24.79 -2.39 -26.89
C GLU A 236 24.11 -2.03 -25.57
N LYS A 237 22.79 -1.80 -25.57
CA LYS A 237 22.01 -1.60 -24.34
C LYS A 237 22.16 -2.79 -23.38
N ASN A 238 22.03 -4.01 -23.91
CA ASN A 238 22.13 -5.24 -23.12
C ASN A 238 23.50 -5.42 -22.46
N SER A 239 24.58 -4.96 -23.10
CA SER A 239 25.94 -5.05 -22.55
C SER A 239 26.11 -4.32 -21.21
N TYR A 240 25.22 -3.37 -20.88
CA TYR A 240 25.23 -2.64 -19.62
C TYR A 240 24.44 -3.32 -18.48
N GLN A 241 23.80 -4.47 -18.70
CA GLN A 241 22.99 -5.18 -17.69
C GLN A 241 23.74 -5.33 -16.37
N THR A 242 24.98 -5.83 -16.37
CA THR A 242 25.74 -6.08 -15.14
C THR A 242 26.06 -4.79 -14.38
N ILE A 243 26.32 -3.69 -15.08
CA ILE A 243 26.58 -2.38 -14.47
C ILE A 243 25.31 -1.88 -13.78
N ILE A 244 24.16 -2.00 -14.45
CA ILE A 244 22.86 -1.57 -13.90
C ILE A 244 22.46 -2.46 -12.73
N GLN A 245 22.59 -3.78 -12.85
CA GLN A 245 22.28 -4.72 -11.77
C GLN A 245 23.13 -4.45 -10.53
N LYS A 246 24.44 -4.20 -10.69
CA LYS A 246 25.32 -3.85 -9.58
C LYS A 246 24.83 -2.59 -8.87
N ARG A 247 24.46 -1.58 -9.65
CA ARG A 247 23.98 -0.29 -9.13
C ARG A 247 22.64 -0.41 -8.42
N ILE A 248 21.74 -1.27 -8.91
CA ILE A 248 20.51 -1.60 -8.20
C ILE A 248 20.84 -2.26 -6.85
N GLY A 249 21.80 -3.19 -6.82
CA GLY A 249 22.28 -3.75 -5.55
C GLY A 249 22.80 -2.67 -4.58
N GLU A 250 23.66 -1.76 -5.06
CA GLU A 250 24.20 -0.64 -4.28
C GLU A 250 23.11 0.30 -3.76
N SER A 251 22.02 0.52 -4.51
CA SER A 251 20.91 1.37 -4.08
C SER A 251 20.00 0.74 -3.03
N LEU A 252 20.13 -0.57 -2.78
CA LEU A 252 19.36 -1.32 -1.79
C LEU A 252 20.20 -1.74 -0.57
N GLU A 253 21.48 -1.38 -0.48
CA GLU A 253 22.37 -1.81 0.62
C GLU A 253 21.89 -1.35 2.01
N GLU A 254 21.21 -0.21 2.08
CA GLU A 254 20.64 0.32 3.33
C GLU A 254 19.21 -0.17 3.59
N CYS A 255 18.59 -0.86 2.64
CA CYS A 255 17.27 -1.44 2.81
C CYS A 255 17.34 -2.71 3.67
N ASP A 256 16.27 -2.97 4.40
CA ASP A 256 16.06 -4.27 5.05
C ASP A 256 15.81 -5.37 4.00
N PRO A 257 15.69 -6.64 4.40
CA PRO A 257 15.37 -7.72 3.46
C PRO A 257 14.05 -7.57 2.69
N GLN A 258 13.14 -6.68 3.12
CA GLN A 258 11.90 -6.35 2.41
C GLN A 258 12.18 -5.51 1.15
N GLY A 259 13.37 -4.91 1.05
CA GLY A 259 13.76 -4.06 -0.07
C GLY A 259 12.87 -2.82 -0.15
N LEU A 260 12.34 -2.54 -1.34
CA LEU A 260 11.46 -1.38 -1.54
C LEU A 260 10.06 -1.56 -0.92
N GLY A 261 9.72 -2.77 -0.46
CA GLY A 261 8.42 -3.04 0.17
C GLY A 261 8.23 -2.28 1.48
N MET A 262 9.32 -1.86 2.13
CA MET A 262 9.27 -1.03 3.33
C MET A 262 8.61 0.35 3.09
N TYR A 263 8.64 0.85 1.84
CA TYR A 263 8.08 2.14 1.43
C TYR A 263 6.62 2.08 0.98
N LEU A 264 5.98 0.91 1.04
CA LEU A 264 4.54 0.81 0.79
C LEU A 264 3.78 1.61 1.86
N THR A 265 2.81 2.40 1.40
CA THR A 265 2.01 3.28 2.27
C THR A 265 0.81 2.55 2.84
N ASN A 266 0.15 1.69 2.05
CA ASN A 266 -0.94 0.85 2.55
C ASN A 266 -0.38 -0.22 3.51
N GLN A 267 -0.78 -0.14 4.78
CA GLN A 267 -0.27 -0.97 5.85
C GLN A 267 -0.69 -2.44 5.70
N LEU A 268 -1.90 -2.71 5.20
CA LEU A 268 -2.35 -4.10 4.99
C LEU A 268 -1.58 -4.76 3.84
N LEU A 269 -1.40 -4.04 2.73
CA LEU A 269 -0.60 -4.50 1.59
C LEU A 269 0.85 -4.77 2.00
N LYS A 270 1.43 -3.88 2.81
CA LYS A 270 2.79 -4.03 3.35
C LYS A 270 2.98 -5.33 4.13
N GLN A 271 1.98 -5.80 4.86
CA GLN A 271 2.04 -7.09 5.58
C GLN A 271 1.99 -8.30 4.63
N LYS A 272 1.38 -8.16 3.45
CA LYS A 272 1.32 -9.20 2.43
C LYS A 272 2.60 -9.29 1.60
N VAL A 273 3.36 -8.18 1.48
CA VAL A 273 4.61 -8.12 0.70
C VAL A 273 5.81 -8.48 1.57
N LYS A 274 6.43 -9.62 1.30
CA LYS A 274 7.63 -10.11 1.99
C LYS A 274 8.90 -9.45 1.47
N ALA A 275 9.00 -9.24 0.16
CA ALA A 275 10.11 -8.51 -0.46
C ALA A 275 9.66 -7.89 -1.79
N MET A 276 10.22 -6.73 -2.10
CA MET A 276 10.02 -6.02 -3.37
C MET A 276 11.37 -5.54 -3.90
N ILE A 277 11.94 -6.30 -4.84
CA ILE A 277 13.34 -6.17 -5.27
C ILE A 277 13.41 -5.87 -6.78
N PRO A 278 13.84 -4.66 -7.19
CA PRO A 278 14.10 -4.37 -8.59
C PRO A 278 15.36 -5.10 -9.08
N CYS A 279 15.36 -5.51 -10.34
CA CYS A 279 16.43 -6.21 -11.04
C CYS A 279 16.53 -5.73 -12.49
N ALA A 280 17.70 -5.93 -13.11
CA ALA A 280 17.94 -5.68 -14.53
C ALA A 280 18.11 -7.01 -15.26
N GLU A 281 17.15 -7.37 -16.12
CA GLU A 281 17.08 -8.69 -16.77
C GLU A 281 16.88 -8.58 -18.27
N ILE A 282 17.51 -9.50 -19.01
CA ILE A 282 17.31 -9.61 -20.46
C ILE A 282 16.16 -10.59 -20.71
N ILE A 283 15.05 -10.07 -21.20
CA ILE A 283 13.84 -10.83 -21.51
C ILE A 283 13.63 -10.77 -23.02
N ASN A 284 13.61 -11.93 -23.69
CA ASN A 284 13.45 -12.04 -25.14
C ASN A 284 14.43 -11.14 -25.95
N GLY A 285 15.69 -11.05 -25.48
CA GLY A 285 16.75 -10.28 -26.14
C GLY A 285 16.76 -8.78 -25.83
N GLU A 286 15.88 -8.30 -24.95
CA GLU A 286 15.81 -6.88 -24.57
C GLU A 286 15.99 -6.71 -23.06
N LEU A 287 16.66 -5.64 -22.64
CA LEU A 287 16.89 -5.33 -21.23
C LEU A 287 15.67 -4.61 -20.61
N TYR A 288 15.16 -5.19 -19.52
CA TYR A 288 14.01 -4.76 -18.73
C TYR A 288 14.38 -4.50 -17.26
N MET A 289 13.58 -3.65 -16.62
CA MET A 289 13.52 -3.51 -15.17
C MET A 289 12.44 -4.49 -14.71
N VAL A 290 12.84 -5.44 -13.87
CA VAL A 290 11.94 -6.45 -13.33
C VAL A 290 11.83 -6.25 -11.83
N LEU A 291 10.63 -5.98 -11.34
CA LEU A 291 10.35 -5.94 -9.92
C LEU A 291 9.92 -7.33 -9.47
N HIS A 292 10.78 -8.02 -8.72
CA HIS A 292 10.45 -9.29 -8.08
C HIS A 292 9.70 -9.04 -6.78
N LEU A 293 8.53 -9.65 -6.67
CA LEU A 293 7.68 -9.59 -5.49
C LEU A 293 7.54 -10.97 -4.89
N ASP A 294 8.04 -11.11 -3.67
CA ASP A 294 7.74 -12.25 -2.81
C ASP A 294 6.60 -11.86 -1.86
N LEU A 295 5.56 -12.68 -1.82
CA LEU A 295 4.33 -12.42 -1.07
C LEU A 295 4.10 -13.49 -0.01
N ASN A 296 3.58 -13.08 1.15
CA ASN A 296 3.12 -13.98 2.22
C ASN A 296 1.76 -14.62 1.92
N GLN A 297 0.98 -13.99 1.04
CA GLN A 297 -0.33 -14.45 0.57
C GLN A 297 -0.62 -13.83 -0.81
N PRO A 298 -1.47 -14.46 -1.65
CA PRO A 298 -1.91 -13.87 -2.90
C PRO A 298 -2.58 -12.51 -2.68
N LEU A 299 -2.40 -11.61 -3.65
CA LEU A 299 -3.09 -10.32 -3.66
C LEU A 299 -4.46 -10.48 -4.32
N THR A 300 -5.45 -9.79 -3.77
CA THR A 300 -6.69 -9.52 -4.50
C THR A 300 -6.43 -8.57 -5.66
N GLU A 301 -7.36 -8.50 -6.62
CA GLU A 301 -7.27 -7.58 -7.76
C GLU A 301 -7.05 -6.11 -7.33
N LEU A 302 -7.76 -5.66 -6.29
CA LEU A 302 -7.63 -4.28 -5.81
C LEU A 302 -6.29 -4.03 -5.10
N GLU A 303 -5.76 -5.04 -4.40
CA GLU A 303 -4.44 -4.98 -3.78
C GLU A 303 -3.32 -4.96 -4.83
N TYR A 304 -3.47 -5.74 -5.90
CA TYR A 304 -2.56 -5.71 -7.03
C TYR A 304 -2.56 -4.34 -7.72
N GLN A 305 -3.74 -3.76 -7.98
CA GLN A 305 -3.86 -2.40 -8.56
C GLN A 305 -3.22 -1.33 -7.65
N GLN A 306 -3.41 -1.44 -6.35
CA GLN A 306 -2.75 -0.56 -5.38
C GLN A 306 -1.23 -0.74 -5.40
N LEU A 307 -0.73 -1.97 -5.43
CA LEU A 307 0.69 -2.26 -5.52
C LEU A 307 1.31 -1.63 -6.77
N VAL A 308 0.67 -1.78 -7.94
CA VAL A 308 1.13 -1.15 -9.19
C VAL A 308 1.12 0.38 -9.06
N THR A 309 0.11 0.96 -8.43
CA THR A 309 0.03 2.43 -8.19
C THR A 309 1.17 2.91 -7.31
N GLU A 310 1.42 2.25 -6.18
CA GLU A 310 2.51 2.60 -5.26
C GLU A 310 3.89 2.35 -5.89
N TRP A 311 4.06 1.28 -6.65
CA TRP A 311 5.29 1.04 -7.41
C TRP A 311 5.52 2.13 -8.46
N THR A 312 4.48 2.53 -9.19
CA THR A 312 4.56 3.63 -10.17
C THR A 312 5.03 4.91 -9.48
N PHE A 313 4.46 5.23 -8.32
CA PHE A 313 4.86 6.41 -7.56
C PHE A 313 6.32 6.33 -7.10
N GLN A 314 6.77 5.17 -6.62
CA GLN A 314 8.17 4.95 -6.24
C GLN A 314 9.12 5.02 -7.44
N ALA A 315 8.72 4.53 -8.60
CA ALA A 315 9.51 4.58 -9.83
C ALA A 315 9.61 6.01 -10.39
N GLU A 316 8.55 6.82 -10.27
CA GLU A 316 8.52 8.19 -10.78
C GLU A 316 9.14 9.22 -9.82
N HIS A 317 8.80 9.15 -8.54
CA HIS A 317 9.09 10.20 -7.56
C HIS A 317 10.00 9.74 -6.42
N GLY A 318 10.20 8.43 -6.25
CA GLY A 318 10.99 7.85 -5.18
C GLY A 318 12.31 7.27 -5.69
N TRP A 319 12.53 5.97 -5.40
CA TRP A 319 13.73 5.24 -5.77
C TRP A 319 14.13 5.39 -7.24
N GLY A 320 13.17 5.39 -8.17
CA GLY A 320 13.49 5.51 -9.60
C GLY A 320 14.04 6.88 -9.98
N LEU A 321 13.58 7.96 -9.34
CA LEU A 321 14.13 9.30 -9.53
C LEU A 321 15.54 9.41 -8.95
N GLU A 322 15.75 8.92 -7.73
CA GLU A 322 17.09 8.88 -7.12
C GLU A 322 18.06 8.02 -7.95
N PHE A 323 17.55 6.94 -8.54
CA PHE A 323 18.31 6.11 -9.46
C PHE A 323 18.60 6.83 -10.79
N PHE A 324 17.71 7.67 -11.28
CA PHE A 324 18.02 8.46 -12.48
C PHE A 324 19.13 9.48 -12.21
N GLU A 325 19.09 10.16 -11.05
CA GLU A 325 20.01 11.27 -10.72
C GLU A 325 21.47 10.84 -10.49
N ARG A 326 21.72 9.60 -10.04
CA ARG A 326 23.09 9.11 -9.79
C ARG A 326 23.66 8.48 -11.07
N THR A 327 24.63 9.09 -11.73
CA THR A 327 25.19 8.54 -12.98
C THR A 327 26.15 7.38 -12.74
N SER A 328 26.30 6.51 -13.74
CA SER A 328 27.38 5.52 -13.79
C SER A 328 28.47 5.96 -14.75
N LYS A 329 29.70 6.09 -14.24
CA LYS A 329 30.87 6.31 -15.11
C LYS A 329 31.23 5.03 -15.83
N VAL A 330 31.20 5.08 -17.16
CA VAL A 330 31.58 3.99 -18.05
C VAL A 330 32.69 4.46 -18.99
N PRO A 331 33.47 3.57 -19.63
CA PRO A 331 34.59 4.00 -20.48
C PRO A 331 34.23 4.96 -21.62
N LYS A 332 32.96 4.95 -22.07
CA LYS A 332 32.46 5.84 -23.12
C LYS A 332 31.95 7.19 -22.61
N GLY A 333 31.74 7.34 -21.30
CA GLY A 333 31.22 8.56 -20.68
C GLY A 333 30.29 8.30 -19.49
N GLU A 334 29.18 9.02 -19.39
CA GLU A 334 28.23 8.90 -18.29
C GLU A 334 26.94 8.22 -18.73
N LEU A 335 26.59 7.11 -18.06
CA LEU A 335 25.39 6.33 -18.32
C LEU A 335 24.29 6.67 -17.32
N PHE A 336 23.12 6.97 -17.84
CA PHE A 336 21.88 7.15 -17.09
C PHE A 336 20.91 6.02 -17.46
N ALA A 337 20.19 5.51 -16.48
CA ALA A 337 19.10 4.57 -16.70
C ALA A 337 17.79 5.21 -16.25
N VAL A 338 16.80 5.15 -17.12
CA VAL A 338 15.46 5.68 -16.90
C VAL A 338 14.51 4.49 -16.83
N PHE A 339 13.83 4.35 -15.70
CA PHE A 339 12.87 3.27 -15.43
C PHE A 339 11.41 3.74 -15.53
N TRP A 340 11.20 5.05 -15.51
CA TRP A 340 9.91 5.67 -15.67
C TRP A 340 10.07 7.09 -16.24
N ASP A 341 9.13 7.48 -17.09
CA ASP A 341 8.94 8.85 -17.56
C ASP A 341 7.45 9.03 -17.83
N SER A 342 6.84 10.04 -17.21
CA SER A 342 5.44 10.41 -17.45
C SER A 342 5.25 11.13 -18.79
N GLY A 343 6.33 11.46 -19.49
CA GLY A 343 6.32 11.92 -20.87
C GLY A 343 5.74 10.88 -21.82
N ALA A 344 4.71 11.29 -22.58
CA ALA A 344 4.07 10.46 -23.61
C ALA A 344 5.01 9.95 -24.73
N ALA A 345 6.28 10.40 -24.75
CA ALA A 345 7.26 10.02 -25.74
C ALA A 345 7.87 8.62 -25.52
N ALA A 346 7.93 8.16 -24.27
CA ALA A 346 8.68 6.94 -23.93
C ALA A 346 7.79 5.71 -23.65
N ASN A 347 6.45 5.86 -23.60
CA ASN A 347 5.48 4.78 -23.41
C ASN A 347 5.85 3.82 -22.26
N PHE A 348 6.36 4.35 -21.13
CA PHE A 348 6.61 3.52 -19.96
C PHE A 348 5.31 2.91 -19.48
N THR A 349 5.32 1.58 -19.33
CA THR A 349 4.22 0.81 -18.79
C THR A 349 4.77 -0.18 -17.79
N ILE A 350 4.00 -0.45 -16.74
CA ILE A 350 4.24 -1.57 -15.84
C ILE A 350 3.35 -2.69 -16.33
N GLN A 351 3.96 -3.83 -16.66
CA GLN A 351 3.28 -4.96 -17.26
C GLN A 351 3.38 -6.19 -16.36
N THR A 352 2.34 -7.01 -16.36
CA THR A 352 2.36 -8.34 -15.77
C THR A 352 3.19 -9.29 -16.65
N GLU A 353 3.53 -10.44 -16.11
CA GLU A 353 4.11 -11.54 -16.89
C GLU A 353 3.21 -11.96 -18.07
N GLU A 354 1.91 -12.09 -17.81
CA GLU A 354 0.92 -12.49 -18.82
C GLU A 354 0.80 -11.44 -19.94
N GLU A 355 0.82 -10.16 -19.60
CA GLU A 355 0.76 -9.05 -20.56
C GLU A 355 2.01 -8.99 -21.44
N LEU A 356 3.19 -9.10 -20.84
CA LEU A 356 4.46 -9.04 -21.57
C LEU A 356 4.61 -10.25 -22.50
N PHE A 357 4.41 -11.46 -21.99
CA PHE A 357 4.60 -12.67 -22.79
C PHE A 357 3.47 -12.89 -23.80
N GLY A 358 2.25 -12.43 -23.50
CA GLY A 358 1.16 -12.38 -24.47
C GLY A 358 1.51 -11.52 -25.69
N GLN A 359 2.16 -10.37 -25.49
CA GLN A 359 2.63 -9.52 -26.59
C GLN A 359 3.70 -10.20 -27.44
N PHE A 360 4.64 -10.93 -26.84
CA PHE A 360 5.65 -11.67 -27.60
C PHE A 360 5.01 -12.75 -28.49
N GLN A 361 4.02 -13.48 -27.98
CA GLN A 361 3.31 -14.48 -28.77
C GLN A 361 2.56 -13.84 -29.95
N GLN A 362 1.89 -12.70 -29.74
CA GLN A 362 1.20 -11.99 -30.82
C GLN A 362 2.17 -11.51 -31.91
N ARG A 363 3.34 -10.97 -31.53
CA ARG A 363 4.38 -10.53 -32.48
C ARG A 363 5.04 -11.66 -33.26
N GLN A 364 5.04 -12.89 -32.73
CA GLN A 364 5.54 -14.06 -33.46
C GLN A 364 4.53 -14.62 -34.47
N LEU A 365 3.25 -14.28 -34.31
CA LEU A 365 2.16 -14.73 -35.19
C LEU A 365 1.80 -13.72 -36.30
N SER A 366 2.28 -12.48 -36.18
CA SER A 366 2.20 -11.41 -37.19
C SER A 366 3.41 -11.42 -38.11
#